data_AF-A0A4P6HX97-F1
#
_entry.id   AF-A0A4P6HX97-F1
#
_cell.length_a   1.000
_cell.length_b   1.000
_cell.length_c   1.000
_cell.angle_alpha   90.00
_cell.angle_beta   90.00
_cell.angle_gamma   90.00
#
_symmetry.space_group_name_H-M   'P 1'
#
loop_
_entity.id
_entity.type
_entity.pdbx_description
1 polymer ?
#
loop_
_entity_poly.entity_id
_entity_poly.type
_entity_poly.pdbx_seq_one_letter_code
_entity_poly.pdbx_strand_id
1 'polypeptide(L)'
;MADTFAALSELLAAAGRMAGLALDIVVDRLELLGLEAREAKVRLVQLLLLAVVGAALFLMGLALAVVALFLALPPQWRLWLAAGGGALLLLLGACALLVLRRRLARLPLAFSQSVAELKKDRACF
;
A
#
# COMPACT_ATOMS: atom_id res chain seq x y z
N MET A 1 -40.99 -20.33 41.94
CA MET A 1 -39.51 -20.42 41.84
C MET A 1 -39.07 -21.25 40.63
N ALA A 2 -39.85 -22.22 40.16
CA ALA A 2 -39.57 -22.98 38.93
C ALA A 2 -39.71 -22.12 37.65
N ASP A 3 -40.69 -21.21 37.61
CA ASP A 3 -41.03 -20.44 36.40
C ASP A 3 -39.95 -19.40 36.02
N THR A 4 -39.22 -18.88 37.00
CA THR A 4 -38.12 -17.92 36.79
C THR A 4 -36.88 -18.58 36.18
N PHE A 5 -36.61 -19.85 36.50
CA PHE A 5 -35.50 -20.60 35.90
C PHE A 5 -35.78 -20.95 34.43
N ALA A 6 -37.03 -21.29 34.10
CA ALA A 6 -37.45 -21.55 32.72
C ALA A 6 -37.34 -20.30 31.84
N ALA A 7 -37.76 -19.13 32.35
CA ALA A 7 -37.61 -17.87 31.64
C ALA A 7 -36.14 -17.48 31.40
N LEU A 8 -35.25 -17.73 32.37
CA LEU A 8 -33.81 -17.48 32.23
C LEU A 8 -33.17 -18.39 31.18
N SER A 9 -33.56 -19.67 31.10
CA SER A 9 -33.04 -20.60 30.08
C SER A 9 -33.48 -20.23 28.67
N GLU A 10 -34.71 -19.75 28.49
CA GLU A 10 -35.22 -19.27 27.19
C GLU A 10 -34.46 -18.01 26.74
N LEU A 11 -34.18 -17.07 27.66
CA LEU A 11 -33.39 -15.88 27.38
C LEU A 11 -31.93 -16.19 27.05
N LEU A 12 -31.31 -17.13 27.77
CA LEU A 12 -29.96 -17.63 27.47
C LEU A 12 -29.90 -18.32 26.11
N ALA A 13 -30.92 -19.11 25.77
CA ALA A 13 -31.01 -19.77 24.46
C ALA A 13 -31.23 -18.78 23.31
N ALA A 14 -32.02 -17.72 23.54
CA ALA A 14 -32.20 -16.63 22.59
C ALA A 14 -30.91 -15.82 22.41
N ALA A 15 -30.22 -15.48 23.50
CA ALA A 15 -28.94 -14.78 23.48
C ALA A 15 -27.85 -15.59 22.75
N GLY A 16 -27.78 -16.90 22.97
CA GLY A 16 -26.86 -17.79 22.27
C GLY A 16 -27.12 -17.84 20.76
N ARG A 17 -28.40 -17.84 20.33
CA ARG A 17 -28.77 -17.78 18.91
C ARG A 17 -28.40 -16.44 18.28
N MET A 18 -28.64 -15.32 18.98
CA MET A 18 -28.27 -13.99 18.49
C MET A 18 -26.76 -13.81 18.40
N ALA A 19 -26.01 -14.33 19.37
CA ALA A 19 -24.55 -14.34 19.34
C ALA A 19 -24.01 -15.18 18.17
N GLY A 20 -24.60 -16.35 17.91
CA GLY A 20 -24.25 -17.20 16.77
C GLY A 20 -24.48 -16.49 15.42
N LEU A 21 -25.63 -15.83 15.26
CA LEU A 21 -25.93 -15.06 14.04
C LEU A 21 -24.99 -13.85 13.86
N ALA A 22 -24.67 -13.15 14.95
CA ALA A 22 -23.73 -12.02 14.91
C ALA A 22 -22.32 -12.48 14.54
N LEU A 23 -21.86 -13.61 15.07
CA LEU A 23 -20.59 -14.24 14.72
C LEU A 23 -20.53 -14.63 13.24
N ASP A 24 -21.59 -15.27 12.72
CA ASP A 24 -21.67 -15.65 11.31
C ASP A 24 -21.57 -14.43 10.37
N ILE A 25 -22.27 -13.35 10.70
CA ILE A 25 -22.22 -12.11 9.92
C ILE A 25 -20.81 -11.49 9.95
N VAL A 26 -20.13 -11.53 11.09
CA VAL A 26 -18.76 -11.00 11.21
C VAL A 26 -17.77 -11.87 10.42
N VAL A 27 -17.90 -13.20 10.49
CA VAL A 27 -17.05 -14.15 9.75
C VAL A 27 -17.21 -13.94 8.24
N ASP A 28 -18.44 -13.85 7.74
CA ASP A 28 -18.73 -13.66 6.32
C ASP A 28 -18.19 -12.33 5.78
N ARG A 29 -18.28 -11.25 6.59
CA ARG A 29 -17.70 -9.94 6.25
C ARG A 29 -16.18 -9.96 6.26
N LEU A 30 -15.55 -10.66 7.20
CA LEU A 30 -14.09 -10.82 7.24
C LEU A 30 -13.58 -11.65 6.06
N GLU A 31 -14.36 -12.64 5.62
CA GLU A 31 -14.04 -13.45 4.44
C GLU A 31 -14.09 -12.60 3.16
N LEU A 32 -15.16 -11.82 2.99
CA LEU A 32 -15.28 -10.83 1.89
C LEU A 32 -14.17 -9.77 1.92
N LEU A 33 -13.89 -9.16 3.07
CA LEU A 33 -12.80 -8.19 3.23
C LEU A 33 -11.43 -8.82 2.95
N GLY A 34 -11.24 -10.08 3.34
CA GLY A 34 -10.03 -10.86 3.06
C GLY A 34 -9.82 -11.10 1.57
N LEU A 35 -10.90 -11.38 0.84
CA LEU A 35 -10.89 -11.56 -0.61
C LEU A 35 -10.62 -10.24 -1.34
N GLU A 36 -11.31 -9.15 -0.99
CA GLU A 36 -11.10 -7.82 -1.57
C GLU A 36 -9.67 -7.31 -1.32
N ALA A 37 -9.13 -7.53 -0.11
CA ALA A 37 -7.75 -7.18 0.22
C ALA A 37 -6.75 -7.98 -0.62
N ARG A 38 -7.05 -9.23 -0.96
CA ARG A 38 -6.20 -10.07 -1.81
C ARG A 38 -6.22 -9.58 -3.25
N GLU A 39 -7.38 -9.21 -3.78
CA GLU A 39 -7.52 -8.64 -5.12
C GLU A 39 -6.82 -7.28 -5.24
N ALA A 40 -7.01 -6.39 -4.25
CA ALA A 40 -6.32 -5.11 -4.19
C ALA A 40 -4.79 -5.28 -4.13
N LYS A 41 -4.28 -6.29 -3.40
CA LYS A 41 -2.84 -6.62 -3.36
C LYS A 41 -2.32 -7.07 -4.73
N VAL A 42 -3.02 -7.97 -5.42
CA VAL A 42 -2.62 -8.43 -6.75
C VAL A 42 -2.57 -7.26 -7.72
N ARG A 43 -3.60 -6.40 -7.71
CA ARG A 43 -3.64 -5.20 -8.55
C ARG A 43 -2.50 -4.24 -8.23
N LEU A 44 -2.21 -4.02 -6.95
CA LEU A 44 -1.09 -3.18 -6.51
C LEU A 44 0.26 -3.73 -6.99
N VAL A 45 0.48 -5.04 -6.87
CA VAL A 45 1.70 -5.70 -7.36
C VAL A 45 1.81 -5.58 -8.88
N GLN A 46 0.72 -5.74 -9.62
CA GLN A 46 0.70 -5.58 -11.07
C GLN A 46 1.05 -4.14 -11.49
N LEU A 47 0.45 -3.13 -10.85
CA LEU A 47 0.79 -1.73 -11.11
C LEU A 47 2.24 -1.42 -10.72
N LEU A 48 2.73 -1.99 -9.60
CA LEU A 48 4.10 -1.80 -9.16
C LEU A 48 5.11 -2.40 -10.14
N LEU A 49 4.86 -3.62 -10.64
CA LEU A 49 5.68 -4.24 -11.67
C LEU A 49 5.69 -3.40 -12.95
N LEU A 50 4.53 -2.94 -13.41
CA LEU A 50 4.43 -2.08 -14.59
C LEU A 50 5.16 -0.74 -14.40
N ALA A 51 5.04 -0.14 -13.21
CA ALA A 51 5.75 1.09 -12.86
C ALA A 51 7.27 0.89 -12.84
N VAL A 52 7.76 -0.23 -12.29
CA VAL A 52 9.20 -0.56 -12.26
C VAL A 52 9.73 -0.78 -13.67
N VAL A 53 9.04 -1.58 -14.49
CA VAL A 53 9.44 -1.85 -15.87
C VAL A 53 9.41 -0.56 -16.71
N GLY A 54 8.34 0.24 -16.57
CA GLY A 54 8.21 1.53 -17.24
C GLY A 54 9.30 2.51 -16.83
N ALA A 55 9.63 2.60 -15.54
CA ALA A 55 10.71 3.44 -15.05
C ALA A 55 12.08 2.98 -15.58
N ALA A 56 12.34 1.67 -15.62
CA ALA A 56 13.59 1.13 -16.15
C ALA A 56 13.76 1.44 -17.65
N LEU A 57 12.71 1.21 -18.45
CA LEU A 57 12.70 1.54 -19.89
C LEU A 57 12.88 3.04 -20.12
N PHE A 58 12.20 3.88 -19.32
CA PHE A 58 12.31 5.33 -19.43
C PHE A 58 13.72 5.83 -19.09
N LEU A 59 14.33 5.33 -18.01
CA LEU A 59 15.70 5.67 -17.64
C LEU A 59 16.70 5.22 -18.71
N MET A 60 16.53 4.02 -19.27
CA MET A 60 17.36 3.52 -20.36
C MET A 60 17.24 4.40 -21.61
N GLY A 61 16.01 4.76 -22.01
CA GLY A 61 15.75 5.66 -23.13
C GLY A 61 16.33 7.07 -22.91
N LEU A 62 16.21 7.60 -21.69
CA LEU A 62 16.81 8.87 -21.32
C LEU A 62 18.34 8.83 -21.41
N ALA A 63 18.98 7.74 -20.93
CA ALA A 63 20.42 7.57 -21.05
C ALA A 63 20.88 7.50 -22.52
N LEU A 64 20.18 6.73 -23.35
CA LEU A 64 20.42 6.68 -24.80
C LEU A 64 20.26 8.04 -25.46
N ALA A 65 19.23 8.82 -25.09
CA ALA A 65 19.01 10.16 -25.60
C ALA A 65 20.14 11.13 -25.22
N VAL A 66 20.64 11.05 -23.98
CA VAL A 66 21.80 11.85 -23.53
C VAL A 66 23.05 11.49 -24.35
N VAL A 67 23.31 10.20 -24.58
CA VAL A 67 24.44 9.75 -25.41
C VAL A 67 24.28 10.22 -26.86
N ALA A 68 23.09 10.10 -27.44
CA ALA A 68 22.81 10.56 -28.80
C ALA A 68 23.06 12.07 -28.94
N LEU A 69 22.61 12.86 -27.97
CA LEU A 69 22.86 14.31 -27.94
C LEU A 69 24.36 14.62 -27.81
N PHE A 70 25.09 13.83 -27.03
CA PHE A 70 26.54 13.96 -26.86
C PHE A 70 27.33 13.61 -28.13
N LEU A 71 26.83 12.68 -28.94
CA LEU A 71 27.38 12.33 -30.25
C LEU A 71 27.07 13.38 -31.32
N ALA A 72 25.88 13.97 -31.28
CA ALA A 72 25.46 14.99 -32.23
C ALA A 72 26.13 16.36 -32.01
N LEU A 73 26.56 16.67 -30.79
CA LEU A 73 27.15 17.97 -30.47
C LEU A 73 28.65 18.08 -30.84
N PRO A 74 29.09 19.24 -31.38
CA PRO A 74 30.50 19.51 -31.61
C PRO A 74 31.31 19.55 -30.29
N PRO A 75 32.62 19.23 -30.33
CA PRO A 75 33.44 18.95 -29.15
C PRO A 75 33.53 20.11 -28.15
N GLN A 76 33.46 21.35 -28.63
CA GLN A 76 33.46 22.57 -27.83
C GLN A 76 32.31 22.67 -26.81
N TRP A 77 31.14 22.07 -27.08
CA TRP A 77 29.97 22.15 -26.20
C TRP A 77 29.73 20.90 -25.33
N ARG A 78 30.50 19.83 -25.55
CA ARG A 78 30.34 18.54 -24.84
C ARG A 78 30.50 18.67 -23.33
N LEU A 79 31.48 19.43 -22.86
CA LEU A 79 31.73 19.66 -21.43
C LEU A 79 30.57 20.37 -20.75
N TRP A 80 30.01 21.41 -21.38
CA TRP A 80 28.84 22.12 -20.87
C TRP A 80 27.61 21.25 -20.82
N LEU A 81 27.42 20.39 -21.83
CA LEU A 81 26.30 19.46 -21.86
C LEU A 81 26.43 18.37 -20.79
N ALA A 82 27.63 17.83 -20.58
CA ALA A 82 27.90 16.85 -19.52
C ALA A 82 27.75 17.46 -18.12
N ALA A 83 28.32 18.64 -17.89
CA ALA A 83 28.25 19.32 -16.60
C ALA A 83 26.84 19.80 -16.30
N GLY A 84 26.17 20.45 -17.25
CA GLY A 84 24.80 20.94 -17.11
C GLY A 84 23.78 19.82 -17.01
N GLY A 85 23.85 18.83 -17.92
CA GLY A 85 22.98 17.66 -17.89
C GLY A 85 23.18 16.81 -16.64
N GLY A 86 24.43 16.61 -16.22
CA GLY A 86 24.78 15.91 -14.99
C GLY A 86 24.28 16.64 -13.74
N ALA A 87 24.49 17.96 -13.65
CA ALA A 87 23.97 18.77 -12.54
C ALA A 87 22.43 18.74 -12.47
N LEU A 88 21.76 18.82 -13.62
CA LEU A 88 20.31 18.73 -13.71
C LEU A 88 19.81 17.35 -13.22
N LEU A 89 20.42 16.26 -13.70
CA LEU A 89 20.08 14.90 -13.29
C LEU A 89 20.32 14.68 -11.79
N LEU A 90 21.41 15.21 -11.23
CA LEU A 90 21.71 15.16 -9.80
C LEU A 90 20.67 15.92 -8.98
N LEU A 91 20.27 17.12 -9.42
CA LEU A 91 19.23 17.91 -8.77
C LEU A 91 17.86 17.20 -8.81
N LEU A 92 17.46 16.67 -9.96
CA LEU A 92 16.22 15.89 -10.07
C LEU A 92 16.27 14.64 -9.19
N GLY A 93 17.40 13.93 -9.17
CA GLY A 93 17.60 12.76 -8.31
C GLY A 93 17.50 13.10 -6.82
N ALA A 94 18.14 14.19 -6.39
CA ALA A 94 18.05 14.68 -5.02
C ALA A 94 16.61 15.07 -4.65
N CYS A 95 15.91 15.81 -5.51
CA CYS A 95 14.50 16.15 -5.32
C CYS A 95 13.62 14.91 -5.22
N ALA A 96 13.80 13.92 -6.11
CA ALA A 96 13.06 12.66 -6.07
C ALA A 96 13.29 11.91 -4.75
N LEU A 97 14.54 11.82 -4.27
CA LEU A 97 14.86 11.19 -2.99
C LEU A 97 14.23 11.94 -1.80
N LEU A 98 14.21 13.27 -1.81
CA LEU A 98 13.56 14.07 -0.77
C LEU A 98 12.05 13.87 -0.77
N VAL A 99 11.41 13.87 -1.94
CA VAL A 99 9.97 13.60 -2.07
C VAL A 99 9.66 12.18 -1.62
N LEU A 100 10.46 11.19 -2.01
CA LEU A 100 10.31 9.80 -1.59
C LEU A 100 10.43 9.67 -0.07
N ARG A 101 11.47 10.25 0.53
CA ARG A 101 11.64 10.30 2.00
C ARG A 101 10.44 10.94 2.69
N ARG A 102 9.94 12.06 2.18
CA ARG A 102 8.74 12.73 2.71
C ARG A 102 7.49 11.87 2.60
N ARG A 103 7.33 11.14 1.48
CA ARG A 103 6.19 10.23 1.28
C ARG A 103 6.27 9.00 2.17
N LEU A 104 7.44 8.40 2.34
CA LEU A 104 7.63 7.29 3.30
C LEU A 104 7.39 7.75 4.74
N ALA A 105 7.90 8.92 5.13
CA ALA A 105 7.70 9.47 6.48
C ALA A 105 6.23 9.85 6.76
N ARG A 106 5.45 10.15 5.72
CA ARG A 106 4.03 10.47 5.80
C ARG A 106 3.11 9.30 5.49
N LEU A 107 3.64 8.12 5.17
CA LEU A 107 2.81 6.95 4.93
C LEU A 107 2.32 6.47 6.31
N PRO A 108 1.04 6.69 6.68
CA PRO A 108 0.51 5.97 7.82
C PRO A 108 0.59 4.49 7.44
N LEU A 109 1.26 3.69 8.26
CA LEU A 109 1.24 2.24 8.13
C LEU A 109 -0.23 1.83 8.01
N ALA A 110 -0.68 1.48 6.79
CA ALA A 110 -2.09 1.28 6.43
C ALA A 110 -2.77 0.17 7.23
N PHE A 111 -2.01 -0.56 8.05
CA PHE A 111 -2.47 -1.62 8.95
C PHE A 111 -2.31 -1.29 10.44
N SER A 112 -1.77 -0.13 10.82
CA SER A 112 -1.58 0.22 12.22
C SER A 112 -2.91 0.42 12.96
N GLN A 113 -3.91 1.01 12.30
CA GLN A 113 -5.25 1.14 12.88
C GLN A 113 -5.97 -0.22 12.94
N SER A 114 -5.90 -1.05 11.89
CA SER A 114 -6.54 -2.38 11.91
C SER A 114 -5.89 -3.34 12.90
N VAL A 115 -4.56 -3.28 13.09
CA VAL A 115 -3.86 -4.07 14.12
C VAL A 115 -4.14 -3.54 15.52
N ALA A 116 -4.29 -2.23 15.69
CA ALA A 116 -4.67 -1.63 16.97
C ALA A 116 -6.09 -2.00 17.38
N GLU A 117 -7.04 -1.98 16.43
CA GLU A 117 -8.43 -2.44 16.62
C GLU A 117 -8.46 -3.94 16.96
N LEU A 118 -7.77 -4.81 16.21
CA LEU A 118 -7.67 -6.25 16.52
C LEU A 118 -7.06 -6.54 17.89
N LYS A 119 -6.11 -5.72 18.35
CA LYS A 119 -5.52 -5.86 19.68
C LYS A 119 -6.48 -5.43 20.80
N LYS A 120 -7.40 -4.51 20.50
CA LYS A 120 -8.45 -4.04 21.41
C LYS A 120 -9.53 -5.10 21.57
N ASP A 121 -9.94 -5.73 20.48
CA ASP A 121 -10.91 -6.83 20.52
C ASP A 121 -10.37 -8.06 21.27
N ARG A 122 -9.08 -8.37 21.12
CA ARG A 122 -8.43 -9.46 21.86
C ARG A 122 -8.28 -9.20 23.37
N ALA A 123 -8.42 -7.95 23.82
CA ALA A 123 -8.41 -7.62 25.24
C ALA A 123 -9.80 -7.69 25.88
N CYS A 124 -10.86 -7.85 25.06
CA CYS A 124 -12.24 -7.94 25.50
C CYS A 124 -12.79 -9.39 25.51
N PHE A 125 -12.02 -10.35 24.99
CA PHE A 125 -12.24 -11.79 25.14
C PHE A 125 -11.32 -12.36 26.23
#